data_AF-A0A949M6Y5-F1
#
_entry.id   AF-A0A949M6Y5-F1
#
_cell.length_a   1.000
_cell.length_b   1.000
_cell.length_c   1.000
_cell.angle_alpha   90.00
_cell.angle_beta   90.00
_cell.angle_gamma   90.00
#
_symmetry.space_group_name_H-M   'P 1'
#
loop_
_entity.id
_entity.type
_entity.pdbx_description
1 polymer ?
#
loop_
_entity_poly.entity_id
_entity_poly.type
_entity_poly.pdbx_seq_one_letter_code
_entity_poly.pdbx_strand_id
1 'polypeptide(L)'
;FAVVRRRQGLLAETETLSRQARELAEAGGMGVYVSTADANLAWVAWRRGELTTAHALAEQALAGLRAASARSPYFWTALLPLAAMAHAAGETDRCAGYLEAMTAPDQQLLQPMMMTALTALGAAAPEQRAAACAAALQQAEAGRYL
;
A
#
# COMPACT_ATOMS: atom_id res chain seq x y z
N PHE A 1 -4.05 -11.01 -10.94
CA PHE A 1 -2.99 -10.54 -11.87
C PHE A 1 -2.63 -9.06 -11.70
N ALA A 2 -3.57 -8.16 -11.36
CA ALA A 2 -3.27 -6.73 -11.19
C ALA A 2 -2.07 -6.44 -10.27
N VAL A 3 -1.98 -7.09 -9.11
CA VAL A 3 -0.83 -6.95 -8.19
C VAL A 3 0.50 -7.31 -8.87
N VAL A 4 0.54 -8.36 -9.70
CA VAL A 4 1.77 -8.74 -10.43
C VAL A 4 2.16 -7.65 -11.44
N ARG A 5 1.19 -7.08 -12.17
CA ARG A 5 1.44 -5.98 -13.11
C ARG A 5 1.89 -4.71 -12.41
N ARG A 6 1.33 -4.40 -11.24
CA ARG A 6 1.80 -3.32 -10.37
C ARG A 6 3.26 -3.51 -10.00
N ARG A 7 3.64 -4.71 -9.52
CA ARG A 7 5.04 -5.04 -9.17
C ARG A 7 5.99 -5.04 -10.38
N GLN A 8 5.46 -4.99 -11.60
CA GLN A 8 6.24 -4.82 -12.83
C GLN A 8 6.28 -3.36 -13.30
N GLY A 9 5.62 -2.44 -12.60
CA GLY A 9 5.50 -1.03 -12.99
C GLY A 9 4.53 -0.79 -14.16
N LEU A 10 3.73 -1.79 -14.55
CA LEU A 10 2.87 -1.72 -15.73
C LEU A 10 1.55 -1.03 -15.39
N LEU A 11 1.57 0.30 -15.43
CA LEU A 11 0.48 1.16 -14.96
C LEU A 11 -0.86 0.90 -15.67
N ALA A 12 -0.89 0.92 -17.01
CA ALA A 12 -2.12 0.75 -17.79
C ALA A 12 -2.74 -0.65 -17.63
N GLU A 13 -1.91 -1.69 -17.59
CA GLU A 13 -2.38 -3.06 -17.34
C GLU A 13 -2.91 -3.21 -15.91
N THR A 14 -2.26 -2.59 -14.94
CA THR A 14 -2.71 -2.59 -13.54
C THR A 14 -4.07 -1.93 -13.42
N GLU A 15 -4.28 -0.79 -14.09
CA GLU A 15 -5.57 -0.12 -14.11
C GLU A 15 -6.66 -1.01 -14.75
N THR A 16 -6.41 -1.50 -15.96
CA THR A 16 -7.39 -2.30 -16.72
C THR A 16 -7.83 -3.53 -15.93
N LEU A 17 -6.86 -4.29 -15.40
CA LEU A 17 -7.15 -5.50 -14.63
C LEU A 17 -7.81 -5.18 -13.29
N SER A 18 -7.43 -4.09 -12.63
CA SER A 18 -8.06 -3.69 -11.37
C SER A 18 -9.51 -3.26 -11.58
N ARG A 19 -9.83 -2.50 -12.64
CA ARG A 19 -11.21 -2.12 -12.95
C ARG A 19 -12.09 -3.33 -13.26
N GLN A 20 -11.61 -4.24 -14.11
CA GLN A 20 -12.31 -5.50 -14.42
C GLN A 20 -12.53 -6.36 -13.17
N ALA A 21 -11.49 -6.52 -12.34
CA ALA A 21 -11.59 -7.29 -11.10
C ALA A 21 -12.56 -6.65 -10.11
N ARG A 22 -12.59 -5.31 -10.03
CA ARG A 22 -13.49 -4.55 -9.17
C ARG A 22 -14.95 -4.79 -9.57
N GLU A 23 -15.28 -4.64 -10.85
CA GLU A 23 -16.63 -4.85 -11.38
C GLU A 23 -17.14 -6.27 -11.11
N LEU A 24 -16.31 -7.29 -11.39
CA LEU A 24 -16.66 -8.68 -11.12
C LEU A 24 -16.82 -8.97 -9.63
N ALA A 25 -15.95 -8.41 -8.79
CA ALA A 25 -16.03 -8.58 -7.34
C ALA A 25 -17.26 -7.89 -6.74
N GLU A 26 -17.62 -6.72 -7.24
CA GLU A 26 -18.81 -5.97 -6.83
C GLU A 26 -20.08 -6.75 -7.21
N ALA A 27 -20.20 -7.21 -8.45
CA ALA A 27 -21.32 -8.04 -8.90
C ALA A 27 -21.45 -9.36 -8.12
N GLY A 28 -20.33 -9.93 -7.68
CA GLY A 28 -20.28 -11.16 -6.89
C GLY A 28 -20.37 -10.97 -5.37
N GLY A 29 -20.52 -9.73 -4.87
CA GLY A 29 -20.55 -9.46 -3.42
C GLY A 29 -19.23 -9.78 -2.68
N MET A 30 -18.11 -9.82 -3.38
CA MET A 30 -16.80 -10.21 -2.85
C MET A 30 -15.99 -8.99 -2.37
N GLY A 31 -16.44 -8.35 -1.28
CA GLY A 31 -15.90 -7.06 -0.81
C GLY A 31 -14.38 -6.99 -0.58
N VAL A 32 -13.74 -8.10 -0.22
CA VAL A 32 -12.26 -8.15 -0.06
C VAL A 32 -11.53 -7.93 -1.40
N TYR A 33 -12.09 -8.42 -2.50
CA TYR A 33 -11.52 -8.24 -3.84
C TYR A 33 -11.85 -6.86 -4.40
N VAL A 34 -12.99 -6.25 -4.04
CA VAL A 34 -13.27 -4.83 -4.31
C VAL A 34 -12.18 -3.97 -3.65
N SER A 35 -11.92 -4.20 -2.37
CA SER A 35 -10.89 -3.46 -1.61
C SER A 35 -9.48 -3.67 -2.19
N THR A 36 -9.16 -4.90 -2.61
CA THR A 36 -7.88 -5.19 -3.26
C THR A 36 -7.74 -4.46 -4.60
N ALA A 37 -8.81 -4.39 -5.39
CA ALA A 37 -8.81 -3.65 -6.65
C ALA A 37 -8.67 -2.14 -6.40
N ASP A 38 -9.42 -1.58 -5.45
CA ASP A 38 -9.33 -0.17 -5.06
C ASP A 38 -7.91 0.20 -4.59
N ALA A 39 -7.21 -0.67 -3.84
CA ALA A 39 -5.82 -0.46 -3.44
C ALA A 39 -4.85 -0.34 -4.63
N ASN A 40 -5.09 -1.12 -5.69
CA ASN A 40 -4.27 -1.04 -6.91
C ASN A 40 -4.64 0.20 -7.76
N LEU A 41 -5.91 0.59 -7.79
CA LEU A 41 -6.35 1.84 -8.43
C LEU A 41 -5.81 3.07 -7.70
N ALA A 42 -5.71 3.02 -6.37
CA ALA A 42 -5.08 4.06 -5.57
C ALA A 42 -3.62 4.25 -5.96
N TRP A 43 -2.88 3.14 -6.12
CA TRP A 43 -1.52 3.19 -6.63
C TRP A 43 -1.45 3.78 -8.05
N VAL A 44 -2.36 3.40 -8.95
CA VAL A 44 -2.42 3.98 -10.31
C VAL A 44 -2.62 5.50 -10.25
N ALA A 45 -3.60 5.96 -9.48
CA ALA A 45 -3.90 7.38 -9.29
C ALA A 45 -2.70 8.14 -8.71
N TRP A 46 -2.03 7.57 -7.70
CA TRP A 46 -0.83 8.15 -7.11
C TRP A 46 0.29 8.30 -8.14
N ARG A 47 0.55 7.26 -8.94
CA ARG A 47 1.57 7.30 -10.01
C ARG A 47 1.25 8.32 -11.12
N ARG A 48 -0.01 8.75 -11.26
CA ARG A 48 -0.45 9.83 -12.16
C ARG A 48 -0.43 11.22 -11.51
N GLY A 49 -0.13 11.32 -10.22
CA GLY A 49 -0.21 12.59 -9.47
C GLY A 49 -1.63 12.98 -9.05
N GLU A 50 -2.61 12.07 -9.17
CA GLU A 50 -4.00 12.29 -8.78
C GLU A 50 -4.16 12.07 -7.26
N LEU A 51 -3.48 12.89 -6.45
CA LEU A 51 -3.27 12.63 -5.02
C LEU A 51 -4.58 12.51 -4.22
N THR A 52 -5.58 13.35 -4.49
CA THR A 52 -6.88 13.27 -3.80
C THR A 52 -7.59 11.95 -4.07
N THR A 53 -7.65 11.53 -5.33
CA THR A 53 -8.24 10.25 -5.74
C THR A 53 -7.47 9.07 -5.13
N ALA A 54 -6.14 9.14 -5.19
CA ALA A 54 -5.26 8.11 -4.63
C ALA A 54 -5.48 7.94 -3.12
N HIS A 55 -5.54 9.04 -2.38
CA HIS A 55 -5.75 9.03 -0.93
C HIS A 55 -7.11 8.42 -0.57
N ALA A 56 -8.19 8.89 -1.21
CA ALA A 56 -9.54 8.38 -0.98
C ALA A 56 -9.66 6.87 -1.27
N LEU A 57 -9.13 6.41 -2.41
CA LEU A 57 -9.14 5.00 -2.78
C LEU A 57 -8.32 4.15 -1.81
N ALA A 58 -7.14 4.61 -1.40
CA ALA A 58 -6.27 3.85 -0.51
C ALA A 58 -6.86 3.71 0.91
N GLU A 59 -7.45 4.78 1.47
CA GLU A 59 -8.12 4.72 2.77
C GLU A 59 -9.34 3.79 2.74
N GLN A 60 -10.19 3.90 1.71
CA GLN A 60 -11.33 3.00 1.52
C GLN A 60 -10.87 1.55 1.41
N ALA A 61 -9.85 1.29 0.59
CA ALA A 61 -9.29 -0.04 0.41
C ALA A 61 -8.72 -0.59 1.71
N LEU A 62 -7.97 0.21 2.47
CA LEU A 62 -7.39 -0.19 3.74
C LEU A 62 -8.47 -0.57 4.76
N ALA A 63 -9.54 0.23 4.86
CA ALA A 63 -10.68 -0.07 5.73
C ALA A 63 -11.35 -1.41 5.36
N GLY A 64 -11.61 -1.62 4.07
CA GLY A 64 -12.23 -2.87 3.59
C GLY A 64 -11.33 -4.10 3.74
N LEU A 65 -10.02 -3.95 3.52
CA LEU A 65 -9.04 -5.01 3.75
C LEU A 65 -8.99 -5.39 5.24
N ARG A 66 -8.95 -4.41 6.16
CA ARG A 66 -8.96 -4.66 7.61
C ARG A 66 -10.24 -5.35 8.08
N ALA A 67 -11.39 -4.93 7.58
CA ALA A 67 -12.67 -5.57 7.88
C ALA A 67 -12.72 -7.04 7.39
N ALA A 68 -11.88 -7.39 6.42
CA ALA A 68 -11.76 -8.73 5.87
C ALA A 68 -10.42 -9.40 6.21
N SER A 69 -9.73 -8.99 7.29
CA SER A 69 -8.33 -9.36 7.57
C SER A 69 -8.03 -10.86 7.53
N ALA A 70 -8.93 -11.70 8.08
CA ALA A 70 -8.81 -13.16 8.00
C ALA A 70 -8.78 -13.72 6.55
N ARG A 71 -9.16 -12.92 5.56
CA ARG A 71 -9.25 -13.26 4.14
C ARG A 71 -8.27 -12.48 3.26
N SER A 72 -7.49 -11.52 3.77
CA SER A 72 -6.51 -10.79 2.97
C SER A 72 -5.30 -10.33 3.78
N PRO A 73 -4.10 -10.86 3.49
CA PRO A 73 -2.87 -10.42 4.12
C PRO A 73 -2.16 -9.29 3.33
N TYR A 74 -2.81 -8.65 2.35
CA TYR A 74 -2.15 -7.75 1.40
C TYR A 74 -2.30 -6.26 1.74
N PHE A 75 -2.28 -5.86 3.02
CA PHE A 75 -2.47 -4.47 3.45
C PHE A 75 -1.43 -3.51 2.86
N TRP A 76 -0.21 -3.99 2.60
CA TRP A 76 0.84 -3.23 1.91
C TRP A 76 0.36 -2.56 0.61
N THR A 77 -0.62 -3.15 -0.08
CA THR A 77 -1.14 -2.61 -1.35
C THR A 77 -1.79 -1.23 -1.17
N ALA A 78 -2.45 -0.99 -0.04
CA ALA A 78 -3.05 0.30 0.30
C ALA A 78 -2.12 1.17 1.17
N LEU A 79 -1.37 0.55 2.09
CA LEU A 79 -0.50 1.27 3.03
C LEU A 79 0.69 1.96 2.35
N LEU A 80 1.30 1.34 1.33
CA LEU A 80 2.48 1.92 0.68
C LEU A 80 2.20 3.21 -0.11
N PRO A 81 1.14 3.32 -0.93
CA PRO A 81 0.75 4.59 -1.53
C PRO A 81 0.48 5.68 -0.49
N LEU A 82 -0.20 5.36 0.61
CA LEU A 82 -0.47 6.30 1.72
C LEU A 82 0.83 6.77 2.37
N ALA A 83 1.73 5.84 2.69
CA ALA A 83 3.04 6.15 3.26
C ALA A 83 3.89 7.02 2.33
N ALA A 84 3.91 6.72 1.03
CA ALA A 84 4.66 7.48 0.04
C ALA A 84 4.12 8.91 -0.13
N MET A 85 2.78 9.08 -0.17
CA MET A 85 2.16 10.41 -0.20
C MET A 85 2.43 11.21 1.07
N ALA A 86 2.30 10.60 2.24
CA ALA A 86 2.61 11.26 3.52
C ALA A 86 4.09 11.67 3.60
N HIS A 87 5.01 10.83 3.14
CA HIS A 87 6.43 11.16 3.07
C HIS A 87 6.70 12.37 2.16
N ALA A 88 6.11 12.38 0.96
CA ALA A 88 6.25 13.49 0.02
C ALA A 88 5.69 14.82 0.57
N ALA A 89 4.66 14.75 1.43
CA ALA A 89 4.08 15.90 2.12
C ALA A 89 4.86 16.33 3.38
N GLY A 90 5.93 15.62 3.77
CA GLY A 90 6.66 15.89 5.00
C GLY A 90 5.94 15.43 6.28
N GLU A 91 4.85 14.69 6.15
CA GLU A 91 4.01 14.20 7.25
C GLU A 91 4.64 12.94 7.89
N THR A 92 5.74 13.13 8.60
CA THR A 92 6.59 12.04 9.12
C THR A 92 5.80 11.05 9.99
N ASP A 93 4.96 11.52 10.90
CA ASP A 93 4.18 10.64 11.79
C ASP A 93 3.16 9.79 11.04
N ARG A 94 2.51 10.38 10.02
CA ARG A 94 1.56 9.64 9.18
C ARG A 94 2.27 8.59 8.34
N CYS A 95 3.40 8.96 7.71
CA CYS A 95 4.22 8.02 6.98
C CYS A 95 4.62 6.84 7.86
N ALA A 96 5.15 7.13 9.05
CA ALA A 96 5.59 6.11 9.97
C ALA A 96 4.45 5.21 10.43
N GLY A 97 3.28 5.78 10.77
CA GLY A 97 2.11 4.99 11.17
C GLY A 97 1.61 4.03 10.08
N TYR A 98 1.60 4.46 8.81
CA TYR A 98 1.26 3.56 7.70
C TYR A 98 2.30 2.45 7.50
N LEU A 99 3.59 2.76 7.66
CA LEU A 99 4.67 1.78 7.52
C LEU A 99 4.68 0.77 8.66
N GLU A 100 4.58 1.22 9.91
CA GLU A 100 4.52 0.38 11.12
C GLU A 100 3.33 -0.59 11.08
N ALA A 101 2.19 -0.17 10.51
CA ALA A 101 1.02 -1.04 10.33
C ALA A 101 1.29 -2.27 9.46
N MET A 102 2.34 -2.28 8.63
CA MET A 102 2.74 -3.46 7.84
C MET A 102 3.54 -4.50 8.65
N THR A 103 3.76 -4.28 9.95
CA THR A 103 4.36 -5.28 10.85
C THR A 103 3.32 -6.14 11.56
N ALA A 104 2.02 -5.90 11.32
CA ALA A 104 0.95 -6.65 11.93
C ALA A 104 1.01 -8.15 11.57
N PRO A 105 0.64 -9.08 12.48
CA PRO A 105 0.77 -10.52 12.24
C PRO A 105 -0.07 -11.05 11.06
N ASP A 106 -1.14 -10.36 10.70
CA ASP A 106 -2.02 -10.68 9.59
C ASP A 106 -1.51 -10.13 8.24
N GLN A 107 -0.43 -9.35 8.23
CA GLN A 107 0.25 -8.90 7.02
C GLN A 107 1.07 -10.06 6.42
N GLN A 108 0.97 -10.21 5.09
CA GLN A 108 1.84 -11.08 4.30
C GLN A 108 3.29 -10.69 4.59
N LEU A 109 4.12 -11.69 4.89
CA LEU A 109 5.56 -11.49 5.04
C LEU A 109 6.14 -10.78 3.82
N LEU A 110 6.77 -9.64 4.08
CA LEU A 110 7.50 -8.87 3.08
C LEU A 110 8.93 -9.39 2.96
N GLN A 111 9.64 -8.94 1.92
CA GLN A 111 11.04 -9.31 1.76
C GLN A 111 11.88 -8.93 2.99
N PRO A 112 12.94 -9.70 3.32
CA PRO A 112 13.69 -9.50 4.55
C PRO A 112 14.20 -8.06 4.77
N MET A 113 14.73 -7.42 3.72
CA MET A 113 15.22 -6.04 3.80
C MET A 113 14.11 -5.02 4.09
N MET A 114 12.91 -5.24 3.56
CA MET A 114 11.74 -4.44 3.88
C MET A 114 11.36 -4.62 5.35
N MET A 115 11.30 -5.87 5.84
CA MET A 115 11.00 -6.15 7.24
C MET A 115 12.05 -5.53 8.19
N THR A 116 13.34 -5.61 7.85
CA THR A 116 14.41 -4.95 8.62
C THR A 116 14.21 -3.45 8.70
N ALA A 117 13.88 -2.79 7.59
CA ALA A 117 13.65 -1.35 7.57
C ALA A 117 12.42 -0.94 8.39
N LEU A 118 11.34 -1.73 8.35
CA LEU A 118 10.14 -1.51 9.18
C LEU A 118 10.44 -1.65 10.68
N THR A 119 11.22 -2.67 11.07
CA THR A 119 11.66 -2.84 12.46
C THR A 119 12.54 -1.68 12.92
N ALA A 120 13.46 -1.22 12.06
CA ALA A 120 14.32 -0.07 12.36
C ALA A 120 13.51 1.22 12.54
N LEU A 121 12.47 1.43 11.72
CA LEU A 121 11.54 2.56 11.87
C LEU A 121 10.82 2.53 13.22
N GLY A 122 10.32 1.37 13.64
CA GLY A 122 9.65 1.23 14.95
C GLY A 122 10.56 1.49 16.15
N ALA A 123 11.88 1.35 15.98
CA ALA A 123 12.89 1.64 17.00
C ALA A 123 13.53 3.04 16.87
N ALA A 124 13.19 3.81 15.84
CA ALA A 124 13.84 5.09 15.55
C ALA A 124 13.44 6.18 16.55
N ALA A 125 14.41 6.98 17.00
CA ALA A 125 14.14 8.20 17.76
C ALA A 125 13.36 9.22 16.91
N PRO A 126 12.59 10.15 17.51
CA PRO A 126 11.78 11.12 16.77
C PRO A 126 12.52 11.85 15.65
N GLU A 127 13.76 12.29 15.90
CA GLU A 127 14.63 12.99 14.95
C GLU A 127 15.11 12.10 13.79
N GLN A 128 15.02 10.77 13.94
CA GLN A 128 15.42 9.78 12.93
C GLN A 128 14.23 9.24 12.13
N ARG A 129 12.99 9.45 12.57
CA ARG A 129 11.78 8.86 11.96
C ARG A 129 11.65 9.22 10.48
N ALA A 130 11.96 10.46 10.10
CA ALA A 130 11.89 10.88 8.70
C ALA A 130 12.87 10.10 7.80
N ALA A 131 14.12 9.92 8.27
CA ALA A 131 15.13 9.14 7.56
C ALA A 131 14.77 7.65 7.52
N ALA A 132 14.22 7.10 8.60
CA ALA A 132 13.77 5.71 8.66
C ALA A 132 12.57 5.45 7.73
N CYS A 133 11.63 6.40 7.61
CA CYS A 133 10.54 6.35 6.63
C CYS A 133 11.09 6.28 5.20
N ALA A 134 12.03 7.17 4.86
CA ALA A 134 12.66 7.18 3.54
C ALA A 134 13.37 5.86 3.25
N ALA A 135 14.09 5.30 4.22
CA ALA A 135 14.77 4.01 4.08
C ALA A 135 13.78 2.86 3.84
N ALA A 136 12.67 2.80 4.56
CA ALA A 136 11.63 1.80 4.35
C ALA A 136 10.96 1.93 2.97
N LEU A 137 10.66 3.15 2.53
CA LEU A 137 10.12 3.38 1.18
C LEU A 137 11.13 3.00 0.09
N GLN A 138 12.42 3.24 0.29
CA GLN A 138 13.46 2.78 -0.63
C GLN A 138 13.51 1.24 -0.73
N GLN A 139 13.34 0.53 0.39
CA GLN A 139 13.24 -0.94 0.36
C GLN A 139 11.95 -1.43 -0.31
N ALA A 140 10.84 -0.70 -0.15
CA ALA A 140 9.60 -0.99 -0.85
C ALA A 140 9.76 -0.84 -2.38
N GLU A 141 10.45 0.20 -2.84
CA GLU A 141 10.78 0.42 -4.25
C GLU A 141 11.71 -0.68 -4.78
N ALA A 142 12.81 -0.97 -4.08
CA ALA A 142 13.75 -2.03 -4.45
C ALA A 142 13.08 -3.42 -4.51
N GLY A 143 12.12 -3.67 -3.62
CA GLY A 143 11.29 -4.87 -3.61
C GLY A 143 10.16 -4.86 -4.64
N ARG A 144 10.00 -3.78 -5.42
CA ARG A 144 8.94 -3.55 -6.40
C ARG A 144 7.55 -3.66 -5.81
N TYR A 145 7.30 -2.96 -4.71
CA TYR A 145 5.98 -2.80 -4.09
C TYR A 145 5.32 -1.44 -4.41
N LEU A 146 6.12 -0.46 -4.84
CA LEU A 146 5.74 0.89 -5.26
C LEU A 146 5.89 1.09 -6.79
#